data_AF-A0A3P0NBJ1-F1
#
_entry.id   AF-A0A3P0NBJ1-F1
#
_cell.length_a   1.000
_cell.length_b   1.000
_cell.length_c   1.000
_cell.angle_alpha   90.00
_cell.angle_beta   90.00
_cell.angle_gamma   90.00
#
_symmetry.space_group_name_H-M   'P 1'
#
loop_
_entity.id
_entity.type
_entity.pdbx_description
1 polymer ?
#
loop_
_entity_poly.entity_id
_entity_poly.type
_entity_poly.pdbx_seq_one_letter_code
_entity_poly.pdbx_strand_id
1 'polypeptide(L)' 'MRPHLVCLGAPQRNRSLLPADLPSPTGAVVMSSWMPDIAMRRFVAATLPDASSFVALLQRAHEQQPPAAP' A
#
# COMPACT_ATOMS: atom_id res chain seq x y z
N MET A 1 -9.42 -8.21 -0.47
CA MET A 1 -8.90 -7.72 -1.76
C MET A 1 -7.42 -7.39 -1.59
N ARG A 2 -6.56 -7.85 -2.51
CA ARG A 2 -5.13 -7.49 -2.56
C ARG A 2 -4.90 -6.83 -3.93
N PRO A 3 -4.40 -5.58 -4.01
CA PRO A 3 -4.21 -4.93 -5.30
C PRO A 3 -3.16 -5.70 -6.09
N HIS A 4 -3.40 -5.95 -7.36
CA HIS A 4 -2.41 -6.57 -8.23
C HIS A 4 -1.47 -5.50 -8.78
N LEU A 5 -0.52 -5.01 -7.96
CA LEU A 5 0.44 -3.99 -8.39
C LEU A 5 1.45 -4.52 -9.43
N VAL A 6 1.51 -5.84 -9.61
CA VAL A 6 2.33 -6.49 -10.65
C VAL A 6 1.90 -6.02 -12.04
N CYS A 7 0.60 -5.75 -12.27
CA CYS A 7 0.12 -5.19 -13.53
C CYS A 7 0.67 -3.78 -13.81
N LEU A 8 1.14 -3.08 -12.77
CA LEU A 8 1.78 -1.76 -12.86
C LEU A 8 3.31 -1.84 -12.75
N GLY A 9 3.90 -3.04 -12.83
CA GLY A 9 5.36 -3.23 -12.76
C GLY A 9 5.96 -3.04 -11.36
N ALA A 10 5.13 -2.92 -10.31
CA ALA A 10 5.62 -2.77 -8.94
C ALA A 10 5.73 -4.16 -8.25
N PRO A 11 6.95 -4.60 -7.89
CA PRO A 11 7.14 -5.90 -7.26
C PRO A 11 6.46 -5.95 -5.89
N GLN A 12 5.70 -7.01 -5.64
CA GLN A 12 5.03 -7.24 -4.36
C GLN A 12 5.62 -8.44 -3.63
N ARG A 13 5.86 -8.30 -2.33
CA ARG A 13 6.27 -9.41 -1.46
C ARG A 13 5.37 -9.44 -0.22
N ASN A 14 5.04 -10.65 0.25
CA ASN A 14 4.44 -10.84 1.57
C ASN A 14 5.55 -11.31 2.53
N ARG A 15 5.73 -10.58 3.64
CA ARG A 15 6.70 -10.90 4.69
C ARG A 15 6.23 -10.27 6.00
N SER A 16 6.44 -10.96 7.11
CA SER A 16 6.35 -10.36 8.44
C SER A 16 7.44 -9.31 8.60
N LEU A 17 7.06 -8.12 9.08
CA LEU A 17 7.98 -7.01 9.35
C LEU A 17 7.86 -6.64 10.83
N LEU A 18 9.01 -6.51 11.49
CA LEU A 18 9.10 -5.88 12.80
C LEU A 18 9.40 -4.39 12.63
N PRO A 19 9.10 -3.53 13.63
CA PRO A 19 9.49 -2.12 13.58
C PRO A 19 10.99 -1.90 13.31
N ALA A 20 11.84 -2.80 13.81
CA ALA A 20 13.29 -2.76 13.59
C ALA A 20 13.72 -3.09 12.14
N ASP A 21 12.86 -3.77 11.36
CA ASP A 21 13.10 -4.07 9.94
C ASP A 21 12.81 -2.87 9.02
N LEU A 22 12.34 -1.74 9.58
CA LEU A 22 11.98 -0.52 8.86
C LEU A 22 12.94 0.63 9.22
N PRO A 23 14.24 0.53 8.91
CA PRO A 23 15.25 1.52 9.32
C PRO A 23 15.07 2.89 8.66
N SER A 24 14.31 2.97 7.57
CA SER A 24 13.87 4.22 6.94
C SER A 24 12.61 3.94 6.13
N PRO A 25 11.41 4.10 6.72
CA PRO A 25 10.19 3.83 6.00
C PRO A 25 9.99 4.89 4.92
N THR A 26 9.76 4.49 3.67
CA THR A 26 9.46 5.38 2.54
C THR A 26 7.97 5.78 2.48
N GLY A 27 7.19 5.40 3.50
CA GLY A 27 5.74 5.60 3.58
C GLY A 27 4.98 4.26 3.68
N ALA A 28 3.74 4.30 4.15
CA ALA A 28 2.86 3.13 4.15
C ALA A 28 1.42 3.56 3.88
N VAL A 29 0.59 2.63 3.40
CA VAL A 29 -0.83 2.87 3.10
C VAL A 29 -1.64 1.71 3.69
N VAL A 30 -2.78 2.03 4.29
CA VAL A 30 -3.74 1.03 4.74
C VAL A 30 -4.68 0.70 3.58
N MET A 31 -4.75 -0.59 3.28
CA MET A 31 -5.65 -1.11 2.28
C MET A 31 -6.84 -1.77 2.96
N SER A 32 -8.02 -1.23 2.74
CA SER A 32 -9.26 -1.87 3.15
C SER A 32 -10.17 -2.09 1.95
N SER A 33 -11.06 -3.08 2.02
CA SER A 33 -11.94 -3.44 0.89
C SER A 33 -13.00 -2.39 0.54
N TRP A 34 -13.10 -1.32 1.35
CA TRP A 34 -13.99 -0.18 1.13
C TRP A 34 -13.25 1.15 0.89
N MET A 35 -11.95 1.23 1.17
CA MET A 35 -11.12 2.42 0.95
C MET A 35 -9.65 1.99 0.75
N PRO A 36 -9.11 2.06 -0.47
CA PRO A 36 -7.78 1.51 -0.79
C PRO A 36 -6.59 2.42 -0.46
N ASP A 37 -6.80 3.66 0.03
CA ASP A 37 -5.78 4.73 -0.11
C ASP A 37 -5.49 5.62 1.09
N ILE A 38 -5.66 5.09 2.30
CA ILE A 38 -5.37 5.90 3.49
C ILE A 38 -3.87 5.87 3.75
N ALA A 39 -3.19 6.97 3.40
CA ALA A 39 -1.78 7.18 3.73
C ALA A 39 -1.57 7.13 5.24
N MET A 40 -0.70 6.23 5.68
CA MET A 40 -0.35 6.05 7.08
C MET A 40 0.79 7.01 7.43
N ARG A 41 0.54 7.89 8.39
CA ARG A 41 1.55 8.87 8.86
C ARG A 41 2.37 8.35 10.05
N ARG A 42 1.90 7.29 10.73
CA ARG A 42 2.57 6.73 11.90
C ARG A 42 2.30 5.23 12.03
N PHE A 43 3.35 4.46 12.24
CA PHE A 43 3.27 3.02 12.54
C PHE A 43 3.90 2.74 13.89
N VAL A 44 3.08 2.32 14.86
CA VAL A 44 3.45 2.17 16.27
C VAL A 44 4.06 3.49 16.81
N ALA A 45 5.39 3.57 16.90
CA ALA A 45 6.14 4.75 17.34
C ALA A 45 6.90 5.46 16.21
N ALA A 46 6.99 4.87 15.01
CA ALA A 46 7.72 5.43 13.88
C ALA A 46 6.85 6.41 13.09
N THR A 47 7.37 7.62 12.85
CA THR A 47 6.80 8.57 11.90
C THR A 47 7.12 8.10 10.48
N LEU A 48 6.11 8.07 9.63
CA LEU A 48 6.25 7.71 8.22
C LEU A 48 6.21 8.99 7.38
N PRO A 49 7.06 9.11 6.34
CA PRO A 49 6.95 10.18 5.37
C PRO A 49 5.66 10.05 4.56
N ASP A 50 5.29 11.15 3.90
CA ASP A 50 4.10 11.19 3.05
C ASP A 50 4.17 10.12 1.94
N ALA A 51 3.05 9.43 1.72
CA ALA A 51 2.93 8.35 0.76
C ALA A 51 1.96 8.67 -0.39
N SER A 52 1.68 9.96 -0.65
CA SER A 52 0.70 10.41 -1.66
C SER A 52 0.96 9.84 -3.06
N SER A 53 2.23 9.73 -3.46
CA SER A 53 2.61 9.14 -4.76
C SER A 53 2.30 7.64 -4.83
N PHE A 54 2.44 6.93 -3.72
CA PHE A 54 2.10 5.50 -3.63
C PHE A 54 0.58 5.29 -3.57
N VAL A 55 -0.13 6.20 -2.90
CA VAL A 55 -1.60 6.28 -2.92
C VAL A 55 -2.12 6.43 -4.35
N ALA A 56 -1.61 7.40 -5.11
CA ALA A 56 -2.01 7.58 -6.52
C ALA A 56 -1.73 6.35 -7.41
N LEU A 57 -0.74 5.52 -7.05
CA LEU A 57 -0.46 4.26 -7.74
C LEU A 57 -1.50 3.19 -7.38
N LEU A 58 -1.86 3.06 -6.10
CA LEU A 58 -2.88 2.13 -5.62
C LEU A 58 -4.27 2.46 -6.16
N GLN A 59 -4.64 3.75 -6.22
CA GLN A 59 -5.86 4.22 -6.87
C GLN A 59 -5.93 3.71 -8.32
N ARG A 60 -4.86 3.93 -9.10
CA ARG A 60 -4.81 3.45 -10.49
C ARG A 60 -4.89 1.93 -10.60
N ALA A 61 -4.24 1.20 -9.70
CA ALA A 61 -4.35 -0.25 -9.67
C ALA A 61 -5.78 -0.73 -9.37
N HIS A 62 -6.48 -0.01 -8.48
CA HIS A 62 -7.86 -0.31 -8.11
C HIS A 62 -8.83 -0.06 -9.28
N GLU A 63 -8.72 1.10 -9.94
CA GLU A 63 -9.53 1.46 -11.11
C GLU A 63 -9.32 0.50 -12.30
N GLN A 64 -8.11 -0.04 -12.46
CA GLN A 64 -7.78 -1.00 -13.52
C GLN A 64 -8.13 -2.45 -13.16
N GLN A 65 -8.60 -2.71 -11.94
CA GLN A 65 -8.92 -4.06 -11.51
C GLN A 65 -10.25 -4.50 -12.15
N PRO A 66 -10.28 -5.62 -12.90
CA PRO A 66 -11.54 -6.13 -13.43
C PRO A 66 -12.50 -6.42 -12.27
N PRO A 67 -13.83 -6.20 -12.47
CA PRO A 67 -14.81 -6.49 -11.44
C PRO A 67 -14.63 -7.94 -10.99
N ALA A 68 -14.48 -8.15 -9.68
CA ALA A 68 -14.40 -9.48 -9.14
C ALA A 68 -15.66 -10.25 -9.57
N ALA A 69 -15.48 -11.33 -10.32
CA ALA A 69 -16.59 -12.19 -10.71
C ALA A 69 -17.28 -12.69 -9.42
N PRO A 70 -18.62 -12.71 -9.39
CA PRO A 70 -19.40 -13.10 -8.22
C PRO A 70 -19.17 -14.54 -7.77
#